data_AF-A0A0W8FNT3-F1
#
_entry.id   AF-A0A0W8FNT3-F1
#
_cell.length_a   1.000
_cell.length_b   1.000
_cell.length_c   1.000
_cell.angle_alpha   90.00
_cell.angle_beta   90.00
_cell.angle_gamma   90.00
#
_symmetry.space_group_name_H-M   'P 1'
#
loop_
_entity.id
_entity.type
_entity.pdbx_description
1 polymer ?
#
loop_
_entity_poly.entity_id
_entity_poly.type
_entity_poly.pdbx_seq_one_letter_code
_entity_poly.pdbx_strand_id
1 'polypeptide(L)'
;MKILRYIWAMPNTLLGLIFVPLALFTKGRMEIVDGVLEIHGGIVSWILKHCMPSRGYVGALTLGHVVLGYNEEFLNVYRRHEHAHVRQYEMFGPLFIPVYITAGIYALIRGRDAYNGNYLERKALEYEKEEKYGKKIR
;
A
#
# COMPACT_ATOMS: atom_id res chain seq x y z
N MET A 1 2.15 17.78 -14.08
CA MET A 1 2.56 16.34 -14.07
C MET A 1 1.91 15.51 -12.95
N LYS A 2 1.53 16.09 -11.80
CA LYS A 2 0.82 15.36 -10.72
C LYS A 2 -0.52 14.75 -11.18
N ILE A 3 -1.35 15.52 -11.87
CA ILE A 3 -2.67 15.06 -12.38
C ILE A 3 -2.57 13.80 -13.24
N LEU A 4 -1.57 13.69 -14.12
CA LEU A 4 -1.37 12.48 -14.93
C LEU A 4 -1.12 11.25 -14.07
N ARG A 5 -0.37 11.38 -12.97
CA ARG A 5 -0.10 10.26 -12.05
C ARG A 5 -1.36 9.82 -11.30
N TYR A 6 -2.21 10.76 -10.89
CA TYR A 6 -3.52 10.45 -10.30
C TYR A 6 -4.44 9.76 -11.30
N ILE A 7 -4.54 10.26 -12.54
CA ILE A 7 -5.35 9.62 -13.59
C ILE A 7 -4.82 8.22 -13.91
N TRP A 8 -3.50 8.07 -13.98
CA TRP A 8 -2.84 6.80 -14.27
C TRP A 8 -3.03 5.76 -13.15
N ALA A 9 -2.96 6.17 -11.89
CA ALA A 9 -3.23 5.31 -10.73
C ALA A 9 -4.73 5.18 -10.40
N MET A 10 -5.60 5.94 -11.08
CA MET A 10 -7.03 6.07 -10.75
C MET A 10 -7.74 4.72 -10.69
N PRO A 11 -7.54 3.76 -11.62
CA PRO A 11 -8.27 2.49 -11.56
C PRO A 11 -8.05 1.73 -10.26
N ASN A 12 -6.84 1.74 -9.71
CA ASN A 12 -6.55 1.12 -8.41
C ASN A 12 -7.04 1.99 -7.25
N THR A 13 -6.95 3.31 -7.38
CA THR A 13 -7.48 4.26 -6.38
C THR A 13 -8.99 4.08 -6.20
N LEU A 14 -9.73 3.83 -7.28
CA LEU A 14 -11.16 3.53 -7.22
C LEU A 14 -11.46 2.28 -6.39
N LEU A 15 -10.62 1.24 -6.46
CA LEU A 15 -10.77 0.06 -5.61
C LEU A 15 -10.59 0.41 -4.13
N GLY A 16 -9.62 1.27 -3.80
CA GLY A 16 -9.44 1.79 -2.45
C GLY A 16 -10.59 2.67 -1.98
N LEU A 17 -11.18 3.47 -2.87
CA LEU A 17 -12.31 4.35 -2.54
C LEU A 17 -13.59 3.60 -2.17
N ILE A 18 -13.73 2.32 -2.56
CA ILE A 18 -14.84 1.45 -2.10
C ILE A 18 -14.86 1.35 -0.57
N PHE A 19 -13.71 1.49 0.09
CA PHE A 19 -13.62 1.41 1.55
C PHE A 19 -14.06 2.69 2.27
N VAL A 20 -14.21 3.81 1.57
CA VAL A 20 -14.69 5.08 2.16
C VAL A 20 -16.10 4.94 2.74
N PRO A 21 -17.14 4.54 1.96
CA PRO A 21 -18.47 4.36 2.53
C PRO A 21 -18.48 3.27 3.61
N LEU A 22 -17.70 2.20 3.44
CA LEU A 22 -17.60 1.11 4.42
C LEU A 22 -17.03 1.61 5.77
N ALA A 23 -16.00 2.45 5.73
CA ALA A 23 -15.43 3.08 6.92
C ALA A 23 -16.45 4.02 7.58
N LEU A 24 -17.16 4.84 6.80
CA LEU A 24 -18.19 5.75 7.34
C LEU A 24 -19.31 5.01 8.09
N PHE A 25 -19.82 3.91 7.53
CA PHE A 25 -20.86 3.10 8.20
C PHE A 25 -20.37 2.38 9.45
N THR A 26 -19.06 2.13 9.58
CA THR A 26 -18.48 1.37 10.70
C THR A 26 -17.68 2.23 11.67
N LYS A 27 -17.87 3.56 11.63
CA LYS A 27 -17.17 4.54 12.48
C LYS A 27 -15.63 4.49 12.34
N GLY A 28 -15.15 4.14 11.14
CA GLY A 28 -13.76 4.31 10.76
C GLY A 28 -13.36 5.79 10.68
N ARG A 29 -12.05 6.03 10.67
CA ARG A 29 -11.43 7.35 10.54
C ARG A 29 -10.66 7.43 9.24
N MET A 30 -10.52 8.65 8.74
CA MET A 30 -9.84 8.94 7.50
C MET A 30 -9.03 10.23 7.65
N GLU A 31 -7.86 10.25 7.05
CA GLU A 31 -6.97 11.41 7.01
C GLU A 31 -6.33 11.51 5.62
N ILE A 32 -6.00 12.73 5.17
CA ILE A 32 -5.22 12.92 3.95
C ILE A 32 -3.81 13.33 4.34
N VAL A 33 -2.82 12.52 3.97
CA VAL A 33 -1.40 12.77 4.24
C VAL A 33 -0.64 12.81 2.92
N ASP A 34 0.03 13.93 2.64
CA ASP A 34 0.78 14.17 1.39
C ASP A 34 0.01 13.87 0.09
N GLY A 35 -1.33 14.05 0.10
CA GLY A 35 -2.20 13.78 -1.04
C GLY A 35 -2.66 12.33 -1.19
N VAL A 36 -2.42 11.49 -0.18
CA VAL A 36 -2.88 10.10 -0.08
C VAL A 36 -3.98 10.03 0.97
N LEU A 37 -5.07 9.32 0.67
CA LEU A 37 -6.16 9.10 1.60
C LEU A 37 -5.85 7.87 2.47
N GLU A 38 -5.58 8.09 3.74
CA GLU A 38 -5.40 7.03 4.73
C GLU A 38 -6.76 6.72 5.40
N ILE A 39 -7.14 5.44 5.48
CA ILE A 39 -8.40 4.97 6.06
C ILE A 39 -8.07 3.90 7.10
N HIS A 40 -8.62 4.00 8.30
CA HIS A 40 -8.45 2.97 9.34
C HIS A 40 -9.67 2.81 10.24
N GLY A 41 -9.71 1.73 11.01
CA GLY A 41 -10.81 1.44 11.94
C GLY A 41 -12.00 0.72 11.32
N GLY A 42 -12.95 0.34 12.15
CA GLY A 42 -14.21 -0.30 11.73
C GLY A 42 -13.97 -1.57 10.89
N ILE A 43 -14.65 -1.65 9.75
CA ILE A 43 -14.54 -2.78 8.82
C ILE A 43 -13.16 -2.89 8.17
N VAL A 44 -12.41 -1.79 8.01
CA VAL A 44 -11.05 -1.84 7.44
C VAL A 44 -10.12 -2.65 8.34
N SER A 45 -10.13 -2.38 9.64
CA SER A 45 -9.36 -3.17 10.62
C SER A 45 -9.78 -4.64 10.64
N TRP A 46 -11.08 -4.91 10.47
CA TRP A 46 -11.60 -6.28 10.42
C TRP A 46 -11.10 -7.04 9.18
N ILE A 47 -11.14 -6.41 8.00
CA ILE A 47 -10.67 -6.99 6.73
C ILE A 47 -9.17 -7.26 6.79
N LEU A 48 -8.38 -6.29 7.26
CA LEU A 48 -6.92 -6.44 7.36
C LEU A 48 -6.50 -7.54 8.37
N LYS A 49 -7.37 -7.86 9.33
CA LYS A 49 -7.14 -8.94 10.31
C LYS A 49 -7.62 -10.32 9.85
N HIS A 50 -8.71 -10.42 9.09
CA HIS A 50 -9.36 -11.70 8.82
C HIS A 50 -9.41 -12.10 7.34
N CYS A 51 -9.30 -11.16 6.40
CA CYS A 51 -9.46 -11.44 4.97
C CYS A 51 -8.13 -11.51 4.21
N MET A 52 -7.00 -11.23 4.87
CA MET A 52 -5.69 -11.23 4.23
C MET A 52 -4.98 -12.57 4.42
N PRO A 53 -4.19 -13.04 3.43
CA PRO A 53 -3.49 -14.33 3.45
C PRO A 53 -2.24 -14.32 4.36
N SER A 54 -2.30 -13.63 5.50
CA SER A 54 -1.23 -13.55 6.50
C SER A 54 -1.63 -14.30 7.78
N ARG A 55 -0.68 -14.96 8.44
CA ARG A 55 -0.88 -15.54 9.79
C ARG A 55 -0.93 -14.43 10.86
N GLY A 56 -1.98 -13.62 10.84
CA GLY A 56 -2.13 -12.46 11.71
C GLY A 56 -2.91 -11.34 11.03
N TYR A 57 -2.50 -10.10 11.27
CA TYR A 57 -3.07 -8.92 10.62
C TYR A 57 -2.06 -8.33 9.62
N VAL A 58 -2.59 -7.69 8.58
CA VAL A 58 -1.81 -6.80 7.70
C VAL A 58 -1.81 -5.40 8.29
N GLY A 59 -0.63 -4.82 8.48
CA GLY A 59 -0.47 -3.52 9.13
C GLY A 59 -1.08 -2.38 8.32
N ALA A 60 -0.76 -2.34 7.02
CA ALA A 60 -1.35 -1.42 6.06
C ALA A 60 -1.35 -2.04 4.64
N LEU A 61 -2.17 -1.48 3.75
CA LEU A 61 -2.30 -1.89 2.35
C LEU A 61 -2.56 -0.66 1.48
N THR A 62 -1.71 -0.45 0.48
CA THR A 62 -1.88 0.60 -0.52
C THR A 62 -2.70 0.14 -1.73
N LEU A 63 -3.64 0.98 -2.16
CA LEU A 63 -4.45 0.84 -3.38
C LEU A 63 -4.47 2.18 -4.13
N GLY A 64 -3.50 2.39 -5.02
CA GLY A 64 -3.35 3.65 -5.73
C GLY A 64 -3.00 4.79 -4.75
N HIS A 65 -3.86 5.80 -4.67
CA HIS A 65 -3.74 6.92 -3.70
C HIS A 65 -4.59 6.74 -2.43
N VAL A 66 -5.00 5.51 -2.13
CA VAL A 66 -5.68 5.16 -0.86
C VAL A 66 -4.83 4.16 -0.09
N VAL A 67 -4.61 4.39 1.21
CA VAL A 67 -3.92 3.47 2.11
C VAL A 67 -4.89 3.02 3.19
N LEU A 68 -5.07 1.71 3.31
CA LEU A 68 -5.87 1.10 4.36
C LEU A 68 -4.95 0.70 5.51
N GLY A 69 -5.24 1.12 6.72
CA GLY A 69 -4.44 0.80 7.91
C GLY A 69 -5.25 0.04 8.96
N TYR A 70 -4.59 -0.86 9.69
CA TYR A 70 -5.23 -1.58 10.79
C TYR A 70 -5.67 -0.62 11.90
N ASN A 71 -4.84 0.36 12.24
CA ASN A 71 -5.16 1.48 13.11
C ASN A 71 -4.23 2.68 12.78
N GLU A 72 -4.39 3.78 13.50
CA GLU A 72 -3.60 5.01 13.32
C GLU A 72 -2.10 4.81 13.61
N GLU A 73 -1.75 4.02 14.63
CA GLU A 73 -0.36 3.71 14.97
C GLU A 73 0.32 2.95 13.82
N PHE A 74 -0.37 1.97 13.24
CA PHE A 74 0.12 1.23 12.08
C PHE A 74 0.29 2.13 10.87
N LEU A 75 -0.67 3.01 10.57
CA LEU A 75 -0.50 4.00 9.50
C LEU A 75 0.74 4.85 9.74
N ASN A 76 0.94 5.38 10.95
CA ASN A 76 2.11 6.18 11.28
C ASN A 76 3.43 5.40 11.12
N VAL A 77 3.49 4.14 11.54
CA VAL A 77 4.69 3.30 11.43
C VAL A 77 5.00 2.95 9.98
N TYR A 78 3.99 2.55 9.19
CA TYR A 78 4.16 2.04 7.83
C TYR A 78 4.02 3.12 6.75
N ARG A 79 3.67 4.37 7.09
CA ARG A 79 3.39 5.45 6.11
C ARG A 79 4.42 5.57 5.00
N ARG A 80 5.72 5.57 5.36
CA ARG A 80 6.80 5.70 4.37
C ARG A 80 6.86 4.53 3.40
N HIS A 81 6.62 3.32 3.91
CA HIS A 81 6.56 2.09 3.13
C HIS A 81 5.34 2.13 2.17
N GLU A 82 4.15 2.45 2.69
CA GLU A 82 2.94 2.57 1.88
C GLU A 82 3.05 3.68 0.82
N HIS A 83 3.63 4.84 1.16
CA HIS A 83 3.89 5.90 0.19
C HIS A 83 4.89 5.48 -0.90
N ALA A 84 5.78 4.52 -0.62
CA ALA A 84 6.61 3.93 -1.67
C ALA A 84 5.78 3.09 -2.65
N HIS A 85 4.77 2.37 -2.17
CA HIS A 85 3.79 1.71 -3.05
C HIS A 85 2.93 2.70 -3.81
N VAL A 86 2.52 3.83 -3.20
CA VAL A 86 1.81 4.89 -3.94
C VAL A 86 2.65 5.34 -5.14
N ARG A 87 3.94 5.60 -4.94
CA ARG A 87 4.86 5.95 -6.05
C ARG A 87 4.99 4.84 -7.09
N GLN A 88 4.95 3.57 -6.69
CA GLN A 88 4.94 2.45 -7.64
C GLN A 88 3.62 2.41 -8.43
N TYR A 89 2.47 2.67 -7.79
CA TYR A 89 1.19 2.85 -8.49
C TYR A 89 1.23 4.04 -9.44
N GLU A 90 1.89 5.14 -9.09
CA GLU A 90 2.08 6.27 -10.00
C GLU A 90 2.98 5.94 -11.21
N MET A 91 3.83 4.90 -11.10
CA MET A 91 4.71 4.44 -12.17
C MET A 91 4.03 3.41 -13.08
N PHE A 92 3.45 2.37 -12.48
CA PHE A 92 2.85 1.25 -13.21
C PHE A 92 1.36 1.43 -13.50
N GLY A 93 0.68 2.34 -12.79
CA GLY A 93 -0.74 2.62 -12.96
C GLY A 93 -1.59 1.36 -12.81
N PRO A 94 -2.47 1.03 -13.77
CA PRO A 94 -3.33 -0.16 -13.69
C PRO A 94 -2.55 -1.47 -13.67
N LEU A 95 -1.30 -1.48 -14.14
CA LEU A 95 -0.47 -2.68 -14.22
C LEU A 95 0.24 -3.03 -12.92
N PHE A 96 0.16 -2.18 -11.87
CA PHE A 96 0.88 -2.43 -10.63
C PHE A 96 0.53 -3.78 -9.99
N ILE A 97 -0.77 -4.10 -9.84
CA ILE A 97 -1.20 -5.34 -9.20
C ILE A 97 -0.72 -6.58 -9.99
N PRO A 98 -0.92 -6.67 -11.32
CA PRO A 98 -0.32 -7.74 -12.12
C PRO A 98 1.20 -7.85 -11.95
N VAL A 99 1.93 -6.74 -12.03
CA VAL A 99 3.40 -6.73 -11.89
C VAL A 99 3.83 -7.21 -10.51
N TYR A 100 3.12 -6.80 -9.45
CA TYR A 100 3.36 -7.24 -8.08
C TYR A 100 3.19 -8.75 -7.93
N ILE A 101 2.10 -9.29 -8.46
CA ILE A 101 1.82 -10.73 -8.44
C ILE A 101 2.89 -11.50 -9.22
N THR A 102 3.22 -11.05 -10.44
CA THR A 102 4.27 -11.70 -11.25
C THR A 102 5.62 -11.67 -10.55
N ALA A 103 5.98 -10.57 -9.88
CA ALA A 103 7.21 -10.47 -9.10
C ALA A 103 7.23 -11.45 -7.91
N GLY A 104 6.10 -11.65 -7.23
CA GLY A 104 5.95 -12.64 -6.17
C GLY A 104 6.06 -14.09 -6.69
N ILE A 105 5.39 -14.40 -7.80
CA ILE A 105 5.50 -15.71 -8.46
C ILE A 105 6.94 -15.99 -8.88
N TYR A 106 7.61 -15.00 -9.48
CA TYR A 106 9.02 -15.12 -9.85
C TYR A 106 9.91 -15.38 -8.61
N ALA A 107 9.63 -14.73 -7.48
CA ALA A 107 10.35 -15.00 -6.23
C ALA A 107 10.16 -16.46 -5.76
N LEU A 108 8.94 -16.98 -5.81
CA LEU A 108 8.63 -18.37 -5.48
C LEU A 108 9.37 -19.37 -6.39
N ILE A 109 9.37 -19.13 -7.71
CA ILE A 109 10.09 -19.96 -8.69
C ILE A 109 11.60 -20.00 -8.36
N ARG A 110 12.14 -18.93 -7.77
CA ARG A 110 13.55 -18.82 -7.35
C ARG A 110 13.79 -19.34 -5.93
N GLY A 111 12.83 -20.04 -5.33
CA GLY A 111 12.94 -20.62 -3.99
C GLY A 111 12.91 -19.60 -2.85
N ARG A 112 12.36 -18.40 -3.09
CA ARG A 112 12.23 -17.33 -2.10
C ARG A 112 10.78 -17.18 -1.66
N ASP A 113 10.57 -16.57 -0.51
CA ASP A 113 9.23 -16.18 -0.06
C ASP A 113 8.57 -15.18 -1.03
N ALA A 114 7.26 -15.32 -1.27
CA ALA A 114 6.54 -14.50 -2.25
C ALA A 114 6.54 -13.01 -1.90
N TYR A 115 6.51 -12.67 -0.61
CA TYR A 115 6.46 -11.30 -0.12
C TYR A 115 7.89 -10.75 0.07
N ASN A 116 8.70 -11.36 0.92
CA ASN A 116 10.06 -10.90 1.22
C ASN A 116 10.99 -10.98 -0.02
N GLY A 117 10.69 -11.92 -0.91
CA GLY A 117 11.38 -12.09 -2.19
C GLY A 117 10.87 -11.18 -3.31
N ASN A 118 9.74 -10.49 -3.13
CA ASN A 118 9.18 -9.59 -4.13
C ASN A 118 10.14 -8.41 -4.38
N TYR A 119 10.41 -8.14 -5.66
CA TYR A 119 11.29 -7.02 -6.03
C TYR A 119 10.70 -5.67 -5.65
N LEU A 120 9.39 -5.49 -5.84
CA LEU A 120 8.70 -4.24 -5.51
C LEU A 120 8.70 -3.99 -4.01
N GLU A 121 8.59 -5.04 -3.19
CA GLU A 121 8.67 -4.88 -1.74
C GLU A 121 10.04 -4.50 -1.23
N ARG A 122 11.08 -5.14 -1.77
CA ARG A 122 12.45 -4.72 -1.44
C ARG A 122 12.70 -3.27 -1.82
N LYS A 123 12.17 -2.81 -2.96
CA LYS A 123 12.28 -1.41 -3.37
C LYS A 123 11.50 -0.46 -2.46
N ALA A 124 10.33 -0.86 -1.97
CA ALA A 124 9.58 -0.07 -0.98
C ALA A 124 10.35 0.04 0.35
N LEU A 125 10.94 -1.07 0.82
CA LEU A 125 11.79 -1.10 2.03
C LEU A 125 13.10 -0.30 1.86
N GLU A 126 13.72 -0.34 0.67
CA GLU A 126 14.89 0.49 0.35
C GLU A 126 14.53 1.97 0.45
N TYR A 127 13.42 2.40 -0.18
CA TYR A 127 12.95 3.78 -0.10
C TYR A 127 12.67 4.21 1.35
N GLU A 128 11.96 3.38 2.11
CA GLU A 128 11.66 3.64 3.52
C GLU A 128 12.95 3.89 4.34
N LYS A 129 13.99 3.07 4.11
CA LYS A 129 15.29 3.20 4.77
C LYS A 129 16.03 4.45 4.32
N GLU A 130 16.05 4.75 3.03
CA GLU A 130 16.70 5.94 2.48
C GLU A 130 16.11 7.22 3.08
N GLU A 131 14.78 7.28 3.18
CA GLU A 131 14.07 8.42 3.76
C GLU A 131 14.25 8.51 5.28
N LYS A 132 14.29 7.37 5.99
CA LYS A 132 14.50 7.32 7.44
C LYS A 132 15.93 7.64 7.88
N TYR A 133 16.94 7.24 7.09
CA TYR A 133 18.36 7.33 7.47
C TYR A 133 19.18 8.29 6.59
N GLY A 134 18.55 8.98 5.63
CA GLY A 134 19.17 10.05 4.84
C GLY A 134 20.25 9.62 3.84
N LYS A 135 20.39 8.33 3.53
CA LYS A 135 21.39 7.86 2.56
C LYS A 135 20.82 7.94 1.14
N LYS A 136 20.94 9.11 0.50
CA LYS A 136 20.96 9.19 -0.96
C LYS A 136 22.25 8.53 -1.45
N ILE A 137 22.22 7.24 -1.78
CA ILE A 137 23.27 6.67 -2.63
C ILE A 137 22.90 7.12 -4.05
N ARG A 138 23.68 8.09 -4.54
CA ARG A 138 23.64 8.59 -5.91
C ARG A 138 23.90 7.48 -6.92
#